data_AF-A0A8K0NTY6-F1
#
_entry.id   AF-A0A8K0NTY6-F1
#
_cell.length_a   1.000
_cell.length_b   1.000
_cell.length_c   1.000
_cell.angle_alpha   90.00
_cell.angle_beta   90.00
_cell.angle_gamma   90.00
#
_symmetry.space_group_name_H-M   'P 1'
#
loop_
_entity.id
_entity.type
_entity.pdbx_description
1 polymer ?
#
loop_
_entity_poly.entity_id
_entity_poly.type
_entity_poly.pdbx_seq_one_letter_code
_entity_poly.pdbx_strand_id
1 'polypeptide(L)'
;MVRSTMIFRVTDGLPLAASVDDESTEKDLVEQKQQSKLLCRRMTDRSEPACSIESGKFTIHYLLVDQVVYLAVCDGSYPRKLAFSYLDELSKEFQRSYESQIASANRPYCFRGFDTFISKTTRLYQDPHTAQASAPMSNMDKLNTDLQDVTRIMTKNMEDLLWRGDSLDRMGQLSSSLKTESAKYKRAARNINLQAMLRKWAPVGGIGFFTILFLWWRFF
;
A
#
# COMPACT_ATOMS: atom_id res chain seq x y z
N MET A 1 2.81 7.96 -11.69
CA MET A 1 3.01 8.11 -10.22
C MET A 1 2.63 6.81 -9.53
N VAL A 2 3.03 6.63 -8.26
CA VAL A 2 2.53 5.53 -7.41
C VAL A 2 1.05 5.79 -7.06
N ARG A 3 0.19 4.81 -7.28
CA ARG A 3 -1.26 4.94 -7.07
C ARG A 3 -1.79 4.16 -5.87
N SER A 4 -1.27 2.95 -5.64
CA SER A 4 -1.72 2.09 -4.55
C SER A 4 -0.58 1.16 -4.13
N THR A 5 -0.55 0.77 -2.86
CA THR A 5 0.48 -0.10 -2.29
C THR A 5 -0.15 -1.16 -1.41
N MET A 6 0.33 -2.39 -1.53
CA MET A 6 -0.16 -3.54 -0.77
C MET A 6 1.00 -4.42 -0.34
N ILE A 7 0.93 -4.92 0.89
CA ILE A 7 1.94 -5.79 1.49
C ILE A 7 1.26 -7.07 1.92
N PHE A 8 1.80 -8.21 1.49
CA PHE A 8 1.25 -9.53 1.82
C PHE A 8 2.33 -10.46 2.35
N ARG A 9 1.91 -11.42 3.15
CA ARG A 9 2.74 -12.56 3.53
C ARG A 9 2.63 -13.65 2.47
N VAL A 10 3.76 -14.17 2.01
CA VAL A 10 3.81 -15.12 0.89
C VAL A 10 3.26 -16.50 1.27
N THR A 11 3.48 -16.94 2.50
CA THR A 11 3.12 -18.30 2.96
C THR A 11 1.64 -18.62 2.82
N ASP A 12 0.76 -17.64 3.04
CA ASP A 12 -0.70 -17.81 3.07
C ASP A 12 -1.46 -16.73 2.28
N GLY A 13 -0.75 -15.78 1.67
CA GLY A 13 -1.34 -14.64 0.98
C GLY A 13 -2.06 -13.67 1.91
N LEU A 14 -1.73 -13.66 3.21
CA LEU A 14 -2.38 -12.79 4.19
C LEU A 14 -2.03 -11.31 3.93
N PRO A 15 -3.02 -10.42 3.75
CA PRO A 15 -2.76 -8.99 3.65
C PRO A 15 -2.22 -8.46 4.99
N LEU A 16 -1.05 -7.84 4.97
CA LEU A 16 -0.37 -7.31 6.16
C LEU A 16 -0.66 -5.82 6.36
N ALA A 17 -0.51 -5.03 5.30
CA ALA A 17 -0.74 -3.58 5.27
C ALA A 17 -1.09 -3.12 3.85
N ALA A 18 -1.71 -1.95 3.71
CA ALA A 18 -2.02 -1.35 2.41
C ALA A 18 -2.16 0.18 2.53
N SER A 19 -2.02 0.89 1.41
CA SER A 19 -2.30 2.33 1.35
C SER A 19 -3.79 2.63 1.47
N VAL A 20 -4.10 3.81 2.04
CA VAL A 20 -5.45 4.39 1.98
C VAL A 20 -5.59 5.07 0.62
N ASP A 21 -6.45 4.51 -0.24
CA ASP A 21 -6.69 5.07 -1.57
C ASP A 21 -7.99 5.89 -1.58
N ASP A 22 -8.03 6.95 -2.40
CA ASP A 22 -9.24 7.76 -2.62
C ASP A 22 -10.28 7.00 -3.47
N GLU A 23 -11.54 7.41 -3.40
CA GLU A 23 -12.66 6.67 -4.02
C GLU A 23 -12.53 6.55 -5.56
N SER A 24 -11.93 7.54 -6.23
CA SER A 24 -11.61 7.46 -7.66
C SER A 24 -10.57 6.38 -7.94
N THR A 25 -9.46 6.41 -7.19
CA THR A 25 -8.36 5.46 -7.32
C THR A 25 -8.82 4.03 -7.00
N GLU A 26 -9.70 3.85 -6.02
CA GLU A 26 -10.28 2.54 -5.73
C GLU A 26 -11.09 1.96 -6.88
N LYS A 27 -11.85 2.80 -7.61
CA LYS A 27 -12.66 2.37 -8.76
C LYS A 27 -11.79 2.06 -9.97
N ASP A 28 -10.76 2.86 -10.19
CA ASP A 28 -9.87 2.71 -11.35
C ASP A 28 -8.92 1.51 -11.21
N LEU A 29 -8.57 1.11 -9.98
CA LEU A 29 -7.60 0.05 -9.70
C LEU A 29 -8.21 -1.28 -9.24
N VAL A 30 -9.51 -1.49 -9.41
CA VAL A 30 -10.19 -2.73 -8.96
C VAL A 30 -9.51 -3.96 -9.55
N GLU A 31 -9.20 -3.94 -10.85
CA GLU A 31 -8.59 -5.04 -11.58
C GLU A 31 -7.14 -5.30 -11.12
N GLN A 32 -6.36 -4.24 -10.94
CA GLN A 32 -4.95 -4.27 -10.56
C GLN A 32 -4.77 -4.77 -9.13
N LYS A 33 -5.72 -4.44 -8.24
CA LYS A 33 -5.78 -5.00 -6.88
C LYS A 33 -6.14 -6.49 -6.88
N GLN A 34 -7.01 -6.94 -7.80
CA GLN A 34 -7.31 -8.36 -7.97
C GLN A 34 -6.10 -9.15 -8.44
N GLN A 35 -5.49 -8.66 -9.49
CA GLN A 35 -4.27 -9.17 -10.08
C GLN A 35 -3.12 -9.25 -9.06
N SER A 36 -2.94 -8.23 -8.21
CA SER A 36 -1.94 -8.23 -7.14
C SER A 36 -2.15 -9.35 -6.12
N LYS A 37 -3.41 -9.61 -5.70
CA LYS A 37 -3.73 -10.73 -4.82
C LYS A 37 -3.48 -12.09 -5.50
N LEU A 38 -3.81 -12.17 -6.78
CA LEU A 38 -3.63 -13.37 -7.59
C LEU A 38 -2.14 -13.68 -7.76
N LEU A 39 -1.32 -12.65 -7.99
CA LEU A 39 0.12 -12.75 -8.04
C LEU A 39 0.69 -13.30 -6.74
N CYS A 40 0.32 -12.70 -5.60
CA CYS A 40 0.79 -13.16 -4.29
C CYS A 40 0.45 -14.64 -4.03
N ARG A 41 -0.74 -15.10 -4.43
CA ARG A 41 -1.14 -16.51 -4.30
C ARG A 41 -0.39 -17.47 -5.23
N ARG A 42 0.16 -16.97 -6.33
CA ARG A 42 0.93 -17.75 -7.31
C ARG A 42 2.43 -17.69 -7.06
N MET A 43 2.88 -16.87 -6.12
CA MET A 43 4.29 -16.84 -5.73
C MET A 43 4.68 -18.18 -5.09
N THR A 44 5.83 -18.65 -5.50
CA THR A 44 6.50 -19.88 -5.04
C THR A 44 7.96 -19.57 -4.79
N ASP A 45 8.70 -20.47 -4.15
CA ASP A 45 10.14 -20.30 -3.87
C ASP A 45 11.01 -20.14 -5.13
N ARG A 46 10.46 -20.43 -6.32
CA ARG A 46 11.11 -20.23 -7.63
C ARG A 46 10.81 -18.87 -8.26
N SER A 47 10.05 -18.02 -7.57
CA SER A 47 9.67 -16.71 -8.10
C SER A 47 10.86 -15.76 -8.01
N GLU A 48 10.97 -14.88 -9.00
CA GLU A 48 12.00 -13.85 -8.99
C GLU A 48 11.80 -12.93 -7.77
N PRO A 49 12.89 -12.50 -7.10
CA PRO A 49 12.79 -11.62 -5.94
C PRO A 49 12.24 -10.23 -6.29
N ALA A 50 12.35 -9.81 -7.55
CA ALA A 50 11.77 -8.56 -8.02
C ALA A 50 11.29 -8.71 -9.47
N CYS A 51 10.11 -8.18 -9.79
CA CYS A 51 9.61 -8.14 -11.16
C CYS A 51 8.57 -7.04 -11.35
N SER A 52 8.50 -6.55 -12.59
CA SER A 52 7.48 -5.58 -13.03
C SER A 52 6.46 -6.28 -13.91
N ILE A 53 5.18 -6.05 -13.65
CA ILE A 53 4.08 -6.69 -14.36
C ILE A 53 3.23 -5.63 -15.03
N GLU A 54 3.14 -5.68 -16.35
CA GLU A 54 2.33 -4.76 -17.13
C GLU A 54 0.87 -5.20 -17.11
N SER A 55 -0.03 -4.30 -16.68
CA SER A 55 -1.47 -4.50 -16.65
C SER A 55 -2.18 -3.30 -17.28
N GLY A 56 -2.24 -3.27 -18.61
CA GLY A 56 -2.90 -2.21 -19.37
C GLY A 56 -2.25 -0.84 -19.14
N LYS A 57 -2.98 0.10 -18.55
CA LYS A 57 -2.49 1.48 -18.28
C LYS A 57 -1.56 1.59 -17.07
N PHE A 58 -1.48 0.52 -16.28
CA PHE A 58 -0.74 0.48 -15.02
C PHE A 58 0.34 -0.60 -15.06
N THR A 59 1.34 -0.43 -14.22
CA THR A 59 2.39 -1.42 -13.99
C THR A 59 2.41 -1.76 -12.50
N ILE A 60 2.39 -3.05 -12.20
CA ILE A 60 2.49 -3.60 -10.85
C ILE A 60 3.95 -3.98 -10.63
N HIS A 61 4.63 -3.27 -9.76
CA HIS A 61 5.98 -3.63 -9.33
C HIS A 61 5.87 -4.42 -8.03
N TYR A 62 6.59 -5.53 -7.94
CA TYR A 62 6.71 -6.25 -6.68
C TYR A 62 8.15 -6.51 -6.30
N LEU A 63 8.39 -6.48 -4.99
CA LEU A 63 9.64 -6.83 -4.34
C LEU A 63 9.35 -7.89 -3.27
N LEU A 64 10.04 -9.01 -3.34
CA LEU A 64 9.96 -10.11 -2.39
C LEU A 64 11.20 -10.05 -1.49
N VAL A 65 10.98 -9.86 -0.19
CA VAL A 65 12.03 -9.86 0.83
C VAL A 65 11.60 -10.80 1.94
N ASP A 66 12.41 -11.81 2.21
CA ASP A 66 12.10 -12.93 3.11
C ASP A 66 10.75 -13.57 2.74
N GLN A 67 9.79 -13.56 3.66
CA GLN A 67 8.44 -14.14 3.48
C GLN A 67 7.36 -13.06 3.22
N VAL A 68 7.76 -11.86 2.81
CA VAL A 68 6.87 -10.72 2.57
C VAL A 68 7.04 -10.19 1.15
N VAL A 69 5.90 -10.01 0.48
CA VAL A 69 5.84 -9.34 -0.82
C VAL A 69 5.29 -7.93 -0.64
N TYR A 70 6.03 -6.98 -1.20
CA TYR A 70 5.69 -5.57 -1.29
C TYR A 70 5.28 -5.26 -2.72
N LEU A 71 4.06 -4.78 -2.93
CA LEU A 71 3.54 -4.45 -4.26
C LEU A 71 3.18 -2.97 -4.34
N ALA A 72 3.54 -2.34 -5.44
CA ALA A 72 3.14 -0.98 -5.79
C ALA A 72 2.50 -0.97 -7.18
N VAL A 73 1.30 -0.43 -7.28
CA VAL A 73 0.62 -0.15 -8.55
C VAL A 73 0.96 1.27 -8.96
N CYS A 74 1.56 1.41 -10.14
CA CYS A 74 2.02 2.67 -10.69
C CYS A 74 1.39 2.92 -12.06
N ASP A 75 1.31 4.19 -12.48
CA ASP A 75 1.04 4.49 -13.90
C ASP A 75 2.18 3.91 -14.77
N GLY A 76 1.87 3.43 -15.97
CA GLY A 76 2.88 2.83 -16.86
C GLY A 76 4.02 3.77 -17.28
N SER A 77 3.82 5.09 -17.18
CA SER A 77 4.87 6.09 -17.44
C SER A 77 5.80 6.34 -16.24
N TYR A 78 5.53 5.74 -15.09
CA TYR A 78 6.32 5.99 -13.88
C TYR A 78 7.69 5.28 -13.95
N PRO A 79 8.80 5.95 -13.62
CA PRO A 79 10.11 5.33 -13.70
C PRO A 79 10.24 4.12 -12.77
N ARG A 80 10.52 2.95 -13.36
CA ARG A 80 10.71 1.68 -12.65
C ARG A 80 11.67 1.79 -11.46
N LYS A 81 12.74 2.57 -11.63
CA LYS A 81 13.78 2.73 -10.63
C LYS A 81 13.28 3.44 -9.37
N LEU A 82 12.41 4.43 -9.55
CA LEU A 82 11.75 5.08 -8.43
C LEU A 82 10.74 4.14 -7.76
N ALA A 83 10.04 3.30 -8.54
CA ALA A 83 9.13 2.30 -7.98
C ALA A 83 9.84 1.27 -7.09
N PHE A 84 11.00 0.75 -7.53
CA PHE A 84 11.77 -0.18 -6.69
C PHE A 84 12.46 0.49 -5.52
N SER A 85 12.96 1.72 -5.67
CA SER A 85 13.47 2.49 -4.54
C SER A 85 12.38 2.73 -3.48
N TYR A 86 11.17 3.07 -3.92
CA TYR A 86 10.01 3.18 -3.04
C TYR A 86 9.71 1.87 -2.29
N LEU A 87 9.67 0.73 -3.01
CA LEU A 87 9.43 -0.58 -2.41
C LEU A 87 10.54 -1.02 -1.45
N ASP A 88 11.79 -0.70 -1.77
CA ASP A 88 12.95 -1.00 -0.92
C ASP A 88 12.88 -0.21 0.40
N GLU A 89 12.55 1.08 0.37
CA GLU A 89 12.36 1.88 1.58
C GLU A 89 11.22 1.35 2.45
N LEU A 90 10.09 0.98 1.83
CA LEU A 90 8.99 0.33 2.55
C LEU A 90 9.42 -1.01 3.17
N SER A 91 10.19 -1.81 2.44
CA SER A 91 10.63 -3.13 2.92
C SER A 91 11.50 -3.02 4.16
N LYS A 92 12.49 -2.13 4.13
CA LYS A 92 13.43 -1.89 5.24
C LYS A 92 12.72 -1.41 6.49
N GLU A 93 11.83 -0.43 6.36
CA GLU A 93 11.10 0.10 7.52
C GLU A 93 10.10 -0.91 8.08
N PHE A 94 9.42 -1.67 7.21
CA PHE A 94 8.47 -2.69 7.62
C PHE A 94 9.15 -3.83 8.37
N GLN A 95 10.27 -4.35 7.84
CA GLN A 95 11.05 -5.38 8.52
C GLN A 95 11.57 -4.86 9.86
N ARG A 96 12.22 -3.68 9.87
CA ARG A 96 12.72 -3.07 11.11
C ARG A 96 11.66 -2.93 12.20
N SER A 97 10.43 -2.60 11.81
CA SER A 97 9.34 -2.35 12.77
C SER A 97 8.60 -3.62 13.20
N TYR A 98 8.47 -4.60 12.31
CA TYR A 98 7.49 -5.68 12.48
C TYR A 98 8.01 -7.10 12.23
N GLU A 99 9.29 -7.32 11.89
CA GLU A 99 9.88 -8.63 11.54
C GLU A 99 9.41 -9.78 12.45
N SER A 100 9.54 -9.60 13.78
CA SER A 100 9.17 -10.61 14.78
C SER A 100 7.66 -10.93 14.86
N GLN A 101 6.81 -10.00 14.42
CA GLN A 101 5.35 -10.12 14.52
C GLN A 101 4.73 -10.71 13.24
N ILE A 102 5.44 -10.65 12.11
CA ILE A 102 4.94 -11.09 10.79
C ILE A 102 4.52 -12.56 10.81
N ALA A 103 5.30 -13.45 11.42
CA ALA A 103 4.97 -14.87 11.50
C ALA A 103 3.71 -15.14 12.35
N SER A 104 3.53 -14.38 13.43
CA SER A 104 2.40 -14.52 14.37
C SER A 104 1.09 -13.87 13.89
N ALA A 105 1.15 -13.07 12.82
CA ALA A 105 -0.02 -12.40 12.28
C ALA A 105 -1.09 -13.40 11.82
N ASN A 106 -2.31 -13.24 12.32
CA ASN A 106 -3.46 -14.09 11.99
C ASN A 106 -4.68 -13.30 11.49
N ARG A 107 -4.58 -11.97 11.48
CA ARG A 107 -5.64 -11.06 11.05
C ARG A 107 -5.18 -10.27 9.83
N PRO A 108 -6.01 -10.17 8.78
CA PRO A 108 -5.75 -9.27 7.67
C PRO A 108 -5.58 -7.82 8.18
N TYR A 109 -4.60 -7.11 7.62
CA TYR A 109 -4.30 -5.72 7.94
C TYR A 109 -4.04 -5.49 9.43
N CYS A 110 -3.23 -6.36 10.03
CA CYS A 110 -2.85 -6.27 11.44
C CYS A 110 -1.87 -5.10 11.71
N PHE A 111 -1.07 -4.69 10.71
CA PHE A 111 -0.04 -3.66 10.86
C PHE A 111 -0.54 -2.25 10.49
N ARG A 112 -1.68 -1.84 11.05
CA ARG A 112 -2.33 -0.55 10.73
C ARG A 112 -1.49 0.69 11.05
N GLY A 113 -0.49 0.55 11.92
CA GLY A 113 0.45 1.64 12.24
C GLY A 113 1.31 2.04 11.04
N PHE A 114 1.50 1.13 10.09
CA PHE A 114 2.35 1.35 8.92
C PHE A 114 1.70 2.22 7.84
N ASP A 115 0.38 2.38 7.84
CA ASP A 115 -0.37 3.19 6.86
C ASP A 115 0.14 4.65 6.80
N THR A 116 0.56 5.21 7.94
CA THR A 116 1.10 6.58 8.00
C THR A 116 2.46 6.68 7.29
N PHE A 117 3.30 5.65 7.44
CA PHE A 117 4.58 5.58 6.75
C PHE A 117 4.37 5.44 5.25
N ILE A 118 3.53 4.49 4.83
CA ILE A 118 3.14 4.32 3.41
C ILE A 118 2.66 5.65 2.82
N SER A 119 1.73 6.34 3.48
CA SER A 119 1.19 7.61 2.95
C SER A 119 2.25 8.72 2.82
N LYS A 120 3.16 8.83 3.79
CA LYS A 120 4.27 9.80 3.75
C LYS A 120 5.23 9.49 2.61
N THR A 121 5.67 8.24 2.51
CA THR A 121 6.61 7.80 1.47
C THR A 121 5.97 7.90 0.09
N THR A 122 4.68 7.56 -0.08
CA THR A 122 3.98 7.73 -1.36
C THR A 122 3.96 9.19 -1.82
N ARG A 123 3.77 10.16 -0.90
CA ARG A 123 3.82 11.59 -1.23
C ARG A 123 5.23 12.04 -1.62
N LEU A 124 6.25 11.51 -0.96
CA LEU A 124 7.65 11.79 -1.31
C LEU A 124 7.98 11.32 -2.74
N TYR A 125 7.45 10.16 -3.13
CA TYR A 125 7.67 9.52 -4.41
C TYR A 125 6.64 9.87 -5.50
N GLN A 126 5.67 10.75 -5.21
CA GLN A 126 4.63 11.18 -6.16
C GLN A 126 5.22 11.97 -7.33
N ASP A 127 6.12 12.90 -7.03
CA ASP A 127 6.84 13.70 -8.02
C ASP A 127 8.26 13.14 -8.20
N PRO A 128 8.61 12.62 -9.40
CA PRO A 128 9.96 12.15 -9.69
C PRO A 128 11.04 13.21 -9.43
N HIS A 129 10.72 14.48 -9.67
CA HIS A 129 11.64 15.60 -9.48
C HIS A 129 11.87 15.93 -8.01
N THR A 130 10.80 15.89 -7.21
CA THR A 130 10.88 16.07 -5.75
C THR A 130 11.57 14.88 -5.09
N ALA A 131 11.28 13.65 -5.51
CA ALA A 131 11.93 12.45 -5.00
C ALA A 131 13.44 12.47 -5.25
N GLN A 132 13.89 12.95 -6.41
CA GLN A 132 15.31 13.15 -6.71
C GLN A 132 15.95 14.28 -5.89
N ALA A 133 15.20 15.36 -5.63
CA ALA A 133 15.73 16.54 -4.92
C ALA A 133 15.66 16.44 -3.37
N SER A 134 14.73 15.65 -2.84
CA SER A 134 14.47 15.52 -1.39
C SER A 134 14.95 14.20 -0.80
N ALA A 135 15.37 13.25 -1.65
CA ALA A 135 16.17 12.12 -1.20
C ALA A 135 17.48 12.66 -0.59
N PRO A 136 17.86 12.27 0.64
CA PRO A 136 19.13 12.70 1.22
C PRO A 136 20.27 12.36 0.26
N MET A 137 21.34 13.16 0.21
CA MET A 137 22.45 13.02 -0.75
C MET A 137 23.02 11.58 -0.83
N SER A 138 22.96 10.82 0.27
CA SER A 138 23.29 9.39 0.34
C SER A 138 22.41 8.46 -0.50
N ASN A 139 21.17 8.85 -0.78
CA ASN A 139 20.22 8.11 -1.61
C ASN A 139 20.43 8.40 -3.10
N MET A 140 21.05 9.51 -3.51
CA MET A 140 21.33 9.78 -4.93
C MET A 140 22.45 8.88 -5.48
N ASP A 141 23.51 8.67 -4.69
CA ASP A 141 24.59 7.73 -5.04
C ASP A 141 24.13 6.27 -4.95
N LYS A 142 23.26 5.94 -3.98
CA LYS A 142 22.59 4.63 -3.92
C LYS A 142 21.64 4.44 -5.10
N LEU A 143 20.81 5.43 -5.43
CA LEU A 143 19.93 5.38 -6.61
C LEU A 143 20.75 5.11 -7.88
N ASN A 144 21.92 5.75 -8.06
CA ASN A 144 22.85 5.49 -9.18
C ASN A 144 23.44 4.08 -9.19
N THR A 145 23.68 3.49 -8.02
CA THR A 145 24.17 2.12 -7.88
C THR A 145 23.03 1.11 -8.11
N ASP A 146 21.87 1.33 -7.51
CA ASP A 146 20.64 0.55 -7.65
C ASP A 146 20.02 0.66 -9.07
N LEU A 147 20.31 1.76 -9.79
CA LEU A 147 19.99 1.97 -11.23
C LEU A 147 20.56 0.81 -12.08
N GLN A 148 21.66 0.13 -11.67
CA GLN A 148 22.22 -1.02 -12.38
C GLN A 148 21.51 -2.35 -12.06
N ASP A 149 20.94 -2.52 -10.87
CA ASP A 149 20.24 -3.76 -10.52
C ASP A 149 18.80 -3.79 -11.05
N VAL A 150 18.15 -2.62 -11.15
CA VAL A 150 16.79 -2.53 -11.71
C VAL A 150 16.72 -2.90 -13.20
N THR A 151 17.82 -2.78 -13.97
CA THR A 151 17.83 -3.18 -15.39
C THR A 151 17.77 -4.69 -15.58
N ARG A 152 18.17 -5.49 -14.57
CA ARG A 152 18.04 -6.95 -14.59
C ARG A 152 16.62 -7.43 -14.23
N ILE A 153 15.79 -6.55 -13.69
CA ILE A 153 14.43 -6.88 -13.27
C ILE A 153 13.57 -7.18 -14.50
N MET A 154 13.08 -8.42 -14.56
CA MET A 154 12.22 -8.88 -15.64
C MET A 154 10.91 -8.11 -15.67
N THR A 155 10.45 -7.83 -16.88
CA THR A 155 9.10 -7.31 -17.14
C THR A 155 8.28 -8.45 -17.69
N LYS A 156 7.13 -8.72 -17.08
CA LYS A 156 6.19 -9.75 -17.53
C LYS A 156 4.86 -9.10 -17.83
N ASN A 157 4.11 -9.66 -18.76
CA ASN A 157 2.75 -9.22 -19.00
C ASN A 157 1.80 -9.96 -18.04
N MET A 158 0.76 -9.28 -17.56
CA MET A 158 -0.25 -9.84 -16.66
C MET A 158 -0.97 -11.04 -17.28
N GLU A 159 -1.34 -10.95 -18.56
CA GLU A 159 -2.00 -12.01 -19.31
C GLU A 159 -1.14 -13.28 -19.30
N ASP A 160 0.16 -13.19 -19.61
CA ASP A 160 1.07 -14.35 -19.59
C ASP A 160 1.17 -15.01 -18.20
N LEU A 161 1.10 -14.21 -17.14
CA LEU A 161 1.07 -14.70 -15.76
C LEU A 161 -0.28 -15.32 -15.40
N LEU A 162 -1.37 -14.88 -16.01
CA LEU A 162 -2.73 -15.40 -15.80
C LEU A 162 -2.94 -16.75 -16.49
N TRP A 163 -2.43 -16.94 -17.71
CA TRP A 163 -2.62 -18.15 -18.53
C TRP A 163 -1.88 -19.40 -18.04
N ARG A 164 -0.83 -19.26 -17.22
CA ARG A 164 -0.03 -20.40 -16.75
C ARG A 164 -0.69 -21.27 -15.66
N GLY A 165 -1.92 -20.98 -15.24
CA GLY A 165 -2.52 -21.62 -14.06
C GLY A 165 -4.02 -21.43 -13.83
N ASP A 166 -4.83 -21.57 -14.89
CA ASP A 166 -6.28 -21.88 -14.80
C ASP A 166 -7.26 -20.69 -14.72
N SER A 167 -8.48 -20.92 -15.24
CA SER A 167 -9.42 -20.02 -15.96
C SER A 167 -9.85 -18.68 -15.33
N LEU A 168 -10.16 -17.73 -16.23
CA LEU A 168 -10.74 -16.39 -16.01
C LEU A 168 -11.96 -16.35 -15.06
N ASP A 169 -12.65 -17.48 -14.86
CA ASP A 169 -13.86 -17.62 -14.02
C ASP A 169 -13.62 -17.37 -12.52
N ARG A 170 -12.41 -17.63 -11.99
CA ARG A 170 -12.11 -17.37 -10.57
C ARG A 170 -11.88 -15.90 -10.24
N MET A 171 -11.69 -15.04 -11.24
CA MET A 171 -11.55 -13.59 -11.02
C MET A 171 -12.88 -12.95 -10.58
N GLY A 172 -14.02 -13.50 -11.03
CA GLY A 172 -15.36 -13.07 -10.63
C GLY A 172 -15.64 -13.28 -9.13
N GLN A 173 -15.21 -14.43 -8.57
CA GLN A 173 -15.35 -14.71 -7.13
C GLN A 173 -14.34 -13.93 -6.28
N LEU A 174 -13.12 -13.69 -6.78
CA LEU A 174 -12.17 -12.79 -6.12
C LEU A 174 -12.72 -11.35 -6.02
N SER A 175 -13.41 -10.89 -7.06
CA SER A 175 -14.02 -9.55 -7.13
C SER A 175 -14.99 -9.27 -5.98
N SER A 176 -15.80 -10.27 -5.59
CA SER A 176 -16.79 -10.11 -4.51
C SER A 176 -16.15 -10.10 -3.12
N SER A 177 -15.13 -10.93 -2.89
CA SER A 177 -14.36 -10.94 -1.64
C SER A 177 -13.61 -9.62 -1.43
N LEU A 178 -13.05 -9.06 -2.50
CA LEU A 178 -12.35 -7.77 -2.47
C LEU A 178 -13.26 -6.61 -2.13
N LYS A 179 -14.45 -6.51 -2.74
CA LYS A 179 -15.43 -5.48 -2.37
C LYS A 179 -15.77 -5.56 -0.87
N THR A 180 -15.91 -6.77 -0.35
CA THR A 180 -16.22 -7.01 1.07
C THR A 180 -15.05 -6.64 1.99
N GLU A 181 -13.81 -6.97 1.61
CA GLU A 181 -12.60 -6.65 2.37
C GLU A 181 -12.22 -5.17 2.31
N SER A 182 -12.29 -4.54 1.13
CA SER A 182 -12.09 -3.09 0.96
C SER A 182 -13.13 -2.29 1.76
N ALA A 183 -14.38 -2.75 1.81
CA ALA A 183 -15.40 -2.10 2.64
C ALA A 183 -15.06 -2.19 4.15
N LYS A 184 -14.50 -3.30 4.62
CA LYS A 184 -14.00 -3.41 6.01
C LYS A 184 -12.85 -2.44 6.27
N TYR A 185 -11.93 -2.29 5.31
CA TYR A 185 -10.84 -1.32 5.38
C TYR A 185 -11.35 0.12 5.47
N LYS A 186 -12.26 0.53 4.57
CA LYS A 186 -12.89 1.86 4.57
C LYS A 186 -13.57 2.17 5.90
N ARG A 187 -14.27 1.20 6.49
CA ARG A 187 -14.92 1.36 7.80
C ARG A 187 -13.90 1.52 8.92
N ALA A 188 -12.83 0.73 8.93
CA ALA A 188 -11.77 0.83 9.93
C ALA A 188 -11.06 2.18 9.84
N ALA A 189 -10.65 2.61 8.64
CA ALA A 189 -10.00 3.90 8.42
C ALA A 189 -10.91 5.08 8.80
N ARG A 190 -12.19 5.04 8.40
CA ARG A 190 -13.17 6.08 8.74
C ARG A 190 -13.39 6.20 10.24
N ASN A 191 -13.48 5.07 10.95
CA ASN A 191 -13.67 5.10 12.40
C ASN A 191 -12.47 5.72 13.12
N ILE A 192 -11.25 5.46 12.64
CA ILE A 192 -10.03 6.08 13.18
C ILE A 192 -10.01 7.59 12.90
N ASN A 193 -10.40 8.02 11.71
CA ASN A 193 -10.44 9.43 11.35
C ASN A 193 -11.50 10.18 12.19
N LEU A 194 -12.65 9.56 12.43
CA LEU A 194 -13.68 10.06 13.34
C LEU A 194 -13.17 10.14 14.79
N GLN A 195 -12.49 9.12 15.29
CA GLN A 195 -11.95 9.11 16.64
C GLN A 195 -10.87 10.20 16.82
N ALA A 196 -10.00 10.38 15.82
CA ALA A 196 -8.99 11.44 15.79
C ALA A 196 -9.64 12.84 15.75
N MET A 197 -10.69 13.01 14.95
CA MET A 197 -11.46 14.26 14.89
C MET A 197 -12.16 14.53 16.24
N LEU A 198 -12.83 13.54 16.81
CA LEU A 198 -13.51 13.66 18.09
C LEU A 198 -12.54 14.06 19.20
N ARG A 199 -11.36 13.43 19.28
CA ARG A 199 -10.35 13.76 20.29
C ARG A 199 -9.81 15.20 20.16
N LYS A 200 -9.74 15.73 18.93
CA LYS A 200 -9.31 17.12 18.68
C LYS A 200 -10.38 18.14 19.05
N TRP A 201 -11.65 17.86 18.75
CA TRP A 201 -12.75 18.84 18.89
C TRP A 201 -13.53 18.72 20.20
N ALA A 202 -13.49 17.58 20.89
CA ALA A 202 -14.18 17.38 22.17
C ALA A 202 -13.81 18.42 23.25
N PRO A 203 -12.52 18.82 23.44
CA PRO A 203 -12.17 19.84 24.43
C PRO A 203 -12.75 21.22 24.09
N VAL A 204 -12.71 21.59 22.79
CA VAL A 204 -13.24 22.86 22.29
C VAL A 204 -14.76 22.92 22.47
N GLY A 205 -15.45 21.82 22.11
CA GLY A 205 -16.89 21.68 22.32
C GLY A 205 -17.27 21.71 23.81
N GLY A 206 -16.49 21.05 24.67
CA GLY A 206 -16.68 21.06 26.11
C GLY A 206 -16.60 22.45 26.73
N ILE A 207 -15.59 23.24 26.35
CA ILE A 207 -15.45 24.64 26.81
C ILE A 207 -16.65 25.48 26.34
N GLY A 208 -17.04 25.38 25.07
CA GLY A 208 -18.19 26.11 24.53
C GLY A 208 -19.51 25.73 25.20
N PHE A 209 -19.71 24.44 25.50
CA PHE A 209 -20.89 23.99 26.24
C PHE A 209 -20.91 24.53 27.67
N PHE A 210 -19.75 24.53 28.34
CA PHE A 210 -19.63 25.04 29.70
C PHE A 210 -19.88 26.55 29.79
N THR A 211 -19.41 27.33 28.82
CA THR A 211 -19.66 28.78 28.77
C THR A 211 -21.13 29.10 28.51
N ILE A 212 -21.81 28.34 27.64
CA ILE A 212 -23.25 28.50 27.40
C ILE A 212 -24.05 28.18 28.66
N LEU A 213 -23.74 27.07 29.35
CA LEU A 213 -24.40 26.71 30.62
C LEU A 213 -24.19 27.77 31.69
N PHE A 214 -22.97 28.30 31.81
CA PHE A 214 -22.65 29.35 32.76
C PHE A 214 -23.44 30.64 32.47
N LEU A 215 -23.52 31.05 31.21
CA LEU A 215 -24.31 32.22 30.82
C LEU A 215 -25.80 32.01 31.07
N TRP A 216 -26.33 30.82 30.79
CA TRP A 216 -27.73 30.50 31.04
C TRP A 216 -28.07 30.57 32.53
N TRP A 217 -27.26 29.94 33.39
CA TRP A 217 -27.45 29.98 34.85
C TRP A 217 -27.24 31.37 35.47
N ARG A 218 -26.48 32.25 34.80
CA ARG A 218 -26.19 33.60 35.30
C ARG A 218 -27.29 34.61 34.96
N PHE A 219 -28.01 34.40 33.86
CA PHE A 219 -28.98 35.34 33.30
C PHE A 219 -30.45 34.91 33.42
N PHE A 220 -30.71 33.63 33.71
CA PHE A 220 -32.02 33.07 34.04
C PHE A 220 -31.98 32.45 35.44
#